data_AF-A0AAW2XRM0-F1
#
_entry.id   AF-A0AAW2XRM0-F1
#
_cell.length_a   1.000
_cell.length_b   1.000
_cell.length_c   1.000
_cell.angle_alpha   90.00
_cell.angle_beta   90.00
_cell.angle_gamma   90.00
#
_symmetry.space_group_name_H-M   'P 1'
#
loop_
_entity.id
_entity.type
_entity.pdbx_description
1 polymer ?
#
loop_
_entity_poly.entity_id
_entity_poly.type
_entity_poly.pdbx_seq_one_letter_code
_entity_poly.pdbx_strand_id
1 'polypeptide(L)'
;MPTYVMSCFKLPLSFLRSIESSAADFCWHCRGKRLIHWVVWSKFCRAKEGGGLGFHSLPEFNPALLATQGWQILYRPYSLLSRVLQAKYFQGRDFWNATLGLRPSLTWRSIVGARELLEEGWRWEQDEGGRGR
;
A
#
# COMPACT_ATOMS: atom_id res chain seq x y z
N MET A 1 -6.19 2.94 12.19
CA MET A 1 -5.83 2.15 10.99
C MET A 1 -4.36 1.73 11.10
N PRO A 2 -4.00 0.45 10.86
CA PRO A 2 -2.66 -0.07 11.09
C PRO A 2 -1.68 0.28 9.95
N THR A 3 -1.51 1.58 9.69
CA THR A 3 -0.74 2.11 8.54
C THR A 3 0.73 1.70 8.58
N TYR A 4 1.35 1.67 9.76
CA TYR A 4 2.74 1.24 9.92
C TYR A 4 2.96 -0.22 9.54
N VAL A 5 2.07 -1.13 9.99
CA VAL A 5 2.20 -2.55 9.66
C VAL A 5 1.99 -2.77 8.16
N MET A 6 1.02 -2.06 7.57
CA MET A 6 0.73 -2.11 6.13
C MET A 6 1.82 -1.49 5.26
N SER A 7 2.61 -0.54 5.77
CA SER A 7 3.75 0.00 5.02
C SER A 7 4.98 -0.91 5.08
N CYS A 8 5.06 -1.80 6.08
CA CYS A 8 6.16 -2.76 6.21
C CYS A 8 5.87 -4.11 5.57
N PHE A 9 4.60 -4.55 5.54
CA PHE A 9 4.25 -5.92 5.16
C PHE A 9 3.03 -5.99 4.25
N LYS A 10 3.06 -6.94 3.30
CA LYS A 10 1.89 -7.33 2.51
C LYS A 10 1.01 -8.25 3.36
N LEU A 11 -0.13 -7.74 3.79
CA LEU A 11 -1.05 -8.45 4.66
C LEU A 11 -1.99 -9.36 3.84
N PRO A 12 -2.44 -10.50 4.38
CA PRO A 12 -3.42 -11.34 3.71
C PRO A 12 -4.74 -10.60 3.48
N LEU A 13 -5.36 -10.80 2.31
CA LEU A 13 -6.63 -10.16 1.96
C LEU A 13 -7.76 -10.47 2.96
N SER A 14 -7.81 -11.69 3.48
CA SER A 14 -8.81 -12.08 4.49
C SER A 14 -8.66 -11.28 5.78
N PHE A 15 -7.42 -11.02 6.20
CA PHE A 15 -7.13 -10.22 7.39
C PHE A 15 -7.52 -8.74 7.18
N LEU A 16 -7.16 -8.17 6.02
CA LEU A 16 -7.55 -6.80 5.67
C LEU A 16 -9.07 -6.64 5.63
N ARG A 17 -9.79 -7.57 4.97
CA ARG A 17 -11.25 -7.58 4.93
C ARG A 17 -11.89 -7.76 6.30
N SER A 18 -11.28 -8.54 7.19
CA SER A 18 -11.75 -8.66 8.57
C SER A 18 -11.66 -7.32 9.31
N ILE A 19 -10.57 -6.57 9.14
CA ILE A 19 -10.43 -5.23 9.73
C ILE A 19 -11.46 -4.27 9.15
N GLU A 20 -11.67 -4.30 7.83
CA GLU A 20 -12.70 -3.48 7.19
C GLU A 20 -14.10 -3.83 7.68
N SER A 21 -14.40 -5.11 7.86
CA SER A 21 -15.68 -5.56 8.43
C SER A 21 -15.86 -5.03 9.84
N SER A 22 -14.85 -5.14 10.70
CA SER A 22 -14.94 -4.59 12.06
C SER A 22 -15.08 -3.07 12.07
N ALA A 23 -14.43 -2.36 11.15
CA ALA A 23 -14.59 -0.92 10.98
C ALA A 23 -16.01 -0.57 10.48
N ALA A 24 -16.54 -1.33 9.53
CA ALA A 24 -17.90 -1.18 9.05
C ALA A 24 -18.94 -1.44 10.14
N ASP A 25 -18.76 -2.52 10.90
CA ASP A 25 -19.61 -2.85 12.04
C ASP A 25 -19.59 -1.74 13.08
N PHE A 26 -18.41 -1.17 13.38
CA PHE A 26 -18.29 -0.03 14.27
C PHE A 26 -19.06 1.18 13.75
N CYS A 27 -18.91 1.53 12.47
CA CYS A 27 -19.64 2.64 11.85
C CYS A 27 -21.17 2.43 11.88
N TRP A 28 -21.64 1.19 11.85
CA TRP A 28 -23.06 0.84 11.90
C TRP A 28 -23.53 0.34 13.27
N HIS A 29 -22.78 0.57 14.34
CA HIS A 29 -23.25 0.34 15.71
C HIS A 29 -23.64 1.66 16.37
N CYS A 30 -24.89 1.75 16.81
CA CYS A 30 -25.33 2.83 17.70
C CYS A 30 -25.84 2.23 19.01
N ARG A 31 -25.25 2.67 20.13
CA ARG A 31 -25.69 2.34 21.49
C ARG A 31 -25.87 0.82 21.73
N GLY A 32 -24.91 0.02 21.27
CA GLY A 32 -24.90 -1.43 21.49
C GLY A 32 -25.89 -2.23 20.62
N LYS A 33 -26.55 -1.60 19.64
CA LYS A 33 -27.39 -2.29 18.65
C LYS A 33 -26.72 -2.25 17.28
N ARG A 34 -26.66 -3.41 16.61
CA ARG A 34 -26.24 -3.52 15.21
C ARG A 34 -27.31 -2.89 14.33
N LEU A 35 -26.97 -1.82 13.62
CA LEU A 35 -27.86 -1.21 12.62
C LEU A 35 -27.75 -1.96 11.30
N ILE A 36 -28.75 -1.78 10.43
CA ILE A 36 -28.72 -2.32 9.07
C ILE A 36 -27.62 -1.62 8.29
N HIS A 37 -26.79 -2.39 7.55
CA HIS A 37 -25.82 -1.85 6.61
C HIS A 37 -26.56 -1.30 5.38
N TRP A 38 -26.99 -0.04 5.43
CA TRP A 38 -27.71 0.60 4.33
C TRP A 38 -26.87 0.79 3.07
N VAL A 39 -25.55 0.86 3.23
CA VAL A 39 -24.60 1.10 2.15
C VAL A 39 -23.45 0.11 2.27
N VAL A 40 -23.09 -0.51 1.14
CA VAL A 40 -21.93 -1.41 1.04
C VAL A 40 -20.65 -0.63 1.37
N TRP A 41 -19.76 -1.22 2.17
CA TRP A 41 -18.51 -0.57 2.61
C TRP A 41 -17.66 -0.03 1.45
N SER A 42 -17.61 -0.74 0.31
CA SER A 42 -16.89 -0.28 -0.88
C SER A 42 -17.40 1.06 -1.44
N LYS A 43 -18.70 1.37 -1.31
CA LYS A 43 -19.24 2.68 -1.69
C LYS A 43 -18.80 3.79 -0.74
N PHE A 44 -18.60 3.44 0.53
CA PHE A 44 -18.07 4.35 1.55
C PHE A 44 -16.61 4.70 1.30
N CYS A 45 -15.85 3.76 0.73
CA CYS A 45 -14.45 3.94 0.35
C CYS A 45 -14.24 4.79 -0.92
N ARG A 46 -15.32 5.21 -1.61
CA ARG A 46 -15.19 6.14 -2.75
C ARG A 46 -14.79 7.53 -2.28
N ALA A 47 -14.16 8.29 -3.17
CA ALA A 47 -13.88 9.70 -2.97
C ALA A 47 -15.17 10.48 -2.61
N LYS A 48 -15.02 11.55 -1.84
CA LYS A 48 -16.15 12.40 -1.42
C LYS A 48 -16.92 12.98 -2.60
N GLU A 49 -16.20 13.33 -3.67
CA GLU A 49 -16.76 13.79 -4.95
C GLU A 49 -17.61 12.72 -5.66
N GLY A 50 -17.30 11.44 -5.43
CA GLY A 50 -18.05 10.30 -5.95
C GLY A 50 -19.15 9.79 -5.01
N GLY A 51 -19.52 10.56 -3.98
CA GLY A 51 -20.58 10.23 -3.02
C GLY A 51 -20.17 9.25 -1.90
N GLY A 52 -18.87 9.00 -1.71
CA GLY A 52 -18.35 8.23 -0.57
C GLY A 52 -17.90 9.12 0.60
N LEU A 53 -17.32 8.51 1.64
CA LEU A 53 -16.71 9.24 2.76
C LEU A 53 -15.19 9.40 2.64
N GLY A 54 -14.58 8.92 1.56
CA GLY A 54 -13.14 9.06 1.32
C GLY A 54 -12.26 8.13 2.16
N PHE A 55 -12.81 7.06 2.74
CA PHE A 55 -11.99 6.03 3.37
C PHE A 55 -11.23 5.23 2.30
N HIS A 56 -9.98 4.85 2.56
CA HIS A 56 -9.27 3.97 1.63
C HIS A 56 -9.63 2.50 1.89
N SER A 57 -9.93 1.76 0.83
CA SER A 57 -10.01 0.30 0.83
C SER A 57 -8.66 -0.26 1.28
N LEU A 58 -8.59 -0.96 2.41
CA LEU A 58 -7.33 -1.50 2.95
C LEU A 58 -6.65 -2.51 2.02
N PRO A 59 -7.39 -3.38 1.29
CA PRO A 59 -6.82 -4.21 0.23
C PRO A 59 -6.08 -3.45 -0.87
N GLU A 60 -6.53 -2.23 -1.19
CA GLU A 60 -5.90 -1.37 -2.19
C GLU A 60 -4.80 -0.50 -1.56
N PHE A 61 -5.01 -0.06 -0.32
CA PHE A 61 -4.09 0.83 0.39
C PHE A 61 -2.80 0.12 0.82
N ASN A 62 -2.85 -1.18 1.17
CA ASN A 62 -1.66 -1.94 1.56
C ASN A 62 -0.59 -2.01 0.46
N PRO A 63 -0.88 -2.46 -0.79
CA PRO A 63 0.10 -2.44 -1.85
C PRO A 63 0.53 -1.02 -2.22
N ALA A 64 -0.36 -0.02 -2.17
CA ALA A 64 0.00 1.37 -2.43
C ALA A 64 1.01 1.94 -1.41
N LEU A 65 0.86 1.61 -0.12
CA LEU A 65 1.82 1.99 0.91
C LEU A 65 3.18 1.31 0.69
N LEU A 66 3.18 0.03 0.29
CA LEU A 66 4.42 -0.69 -0.04
C LEU A 66 5.12 -0.13 -1.27
N ALA A 67 4.36 0.23 -2.32
CA ALA A 67 4.88 0.90 -3.49
C ALA A 67 5.47 2.27 -3.12
N THR A 68 4.80 3.03 -2.26
CA THR A 68 5.34 4.28 -1.70
C THR A 68 6.69 4.05 -0.99
N GLN A 69 6.85 2.96 -0.24
CA GLN A 69 8.15 2.64 0.35
C GLN A 69 9.21 2.32 -0.72
N GLY A 70 8.84 1.57 -1.76
CA GLY A 70 9.69 1.33 -2.92
C GLY A 70 10.14 2.64 -3.59
N TRP A 71 9.22 3.59 -3.76
CA TRP A 71 9.49 4.93 -4.26
C TRP A 71 10.51 5.69 -3.40
N GLN A 72 10.35 5.67 -2.08
CA GLN A 72 11.30 6.31 -1.17
C GLN A 72 12.70 5.68 -1.28
N ILE A 73 12.80 4.37 -1.54
CA ILE A 73 14.09 3.70 -1.77
C ILE A 73 14.75 4.21 -3.05
N LEU A 74 13.97 4.50 -4.10
CA LEU A 74 14.45 5.07 -5.36
C LEU A 74 14.89 6.53 -5.23
N TYR A 75 14.04 7.40 -4.68
CA TYR A 75 14.26 8.85 -4.67
C TYR A 75 15.02 9.38 -3.45
N ARG A 76 15.05 8.63 -2.34
CA ARG A 76 15.79 9.00 -1.13
C ARG A 76 16.86 7.96 -0.80
N PRO A 77 17.90 7.81 -1.62
CA PRO A 77 18.93 6.79 -1.42
C PRO A 77 19.70 6.98 -0.10
N TYR A 78 19.78 8.21 0.43
CA TYR A 78 20.47 8.52 1.68
C TYR A 78 19.67 8.21 2.95
N SER A 79 18.38 7.81 2.83
CA SER A 79 17.59 7.43 3.99
C SER A 79 18.19 6.17 4.65
N LEU A 80 18.06 6.05 5.98
CA LEU A 80 18.56 4.87 6.70
C LEU A 80 17.97 3.57 6.14
N LEU A 81 16.67 3.57 5.85
CA LEU A 81 15.97 2.42 5.29
C LEU A 81 16.56 2.04 3.92
N SER A 82 16.71 3.01 3.02
CA SER A 82 17.28 2.80 1.69
C SER A 82 18.69 2.24 1.77
N ARG A 83 19.57 2.82 2.61
CA ARG A 83 20.95 2.36 2.79
C ARG A 83 21.04 0.94 3.32
N VAL A 84 20.22 0.60 4.32
CA VAL A 84 20.19 -0.76 4.89
C VAL A 84 19.70 -1.78 3.87
N LEU A 85 18.64 -1.46 3.11
CA LEU A 85 18.11 -2.34 2.08
C LEU A 85 19.04 -2.48 0.88
N GLN A 86 19.68 -1.39 0.45
CA GLN A 86 20.69 -1.41 -0.61
C GLN A 86 21.89 -2.27 -0.22
N ALA A 87 22.47 -2.03 0.96
CA ALA A 87 23.61 -2.81 1.46
C ALA A 87 23.29 -4.32 1.57
N LYS A 88 22.05 -4.66 1.94
CA LYS A 88 21.64 -6.05 2.15
C LYS A 88 21.22 -6.79 0.87
N TYR A 89 20.49 -6.12 -0.02
CA TYR A 89 19.78 -6.80 -1.12
C TYR A 89 20.21 -6.38 -2.52
N PHE A 90 20.83 -5.22 -2.70
CA PHE A 90 21.09 -4.70 -4.04
C PHE A 90 22.37 -5.29 -4.62
N GLN A 91 23.40 -5.61 -3.81
CA GLN A 91 24.65 -6.24 -4.28
C GLN A 91 25.28 -5.51 -5.49
N GLY A 92 25.18 -4.18 -5.53
CA GLY A 92 25.65 -3.36 -6.67
C GLY A 92 24.69 -3.27 -7.86
N ARG A 93 23.47 -3.81 -7.75
CA ARG A 93 22.38 -3.66 -8.73
C ARG A 93 21.42 -2.55 -8.36
N ASP A 94 20.60 -2.12 -9.30
CA ASP A 94 19.51 -1.18 -9.05
C ASP A 94 18.30 -1.83 -8.40
N PHE A 95 17.40 -1.01 -7.86
CA PHE A 95 16.17 -1.47 -7.20
C PHE A 95 15.34 -2.42 -8.07
N TRP A 96 15.23 -2.16 -9.37
CA TRP A 96 14.47 -2.98 -10.32
C TRP A 96 15.10 -4.37 -10.54
N ASN A 97 16.43 -4.41 -10.57
CA ASN A 97 17.22 -5.62 -10.83
C ASN A 97 17.57 -6.41 -9.56
N ALA A 98 17.33 -5.85 -8.38
CA ALA A 98 17.60 -6.51 -7.11
C ALA A 98 16.68 -7.74 -6.93
N THR A 99 17.27 -8.91 -6.73
CA THR A 99 16.52 -10.18 -6.58
C THR A 99 16.02 -10.40 -5.15
N LEU A 100 15.04 -11.28 -4.97
CA LEU A 100 14.55 -11.67 -3.64
C LEU A 100 15.66 -12.33 -2.78
N GLY A 101 16.54 -13.11 -3.42
CA GLY A 101 17.54 -13.94 -2.73
C GLY A 101 16.94 -15.16 -2.02
N LEU A 102 17.79 -15.94 -1.35
CA LEU A 102 17.40 -17.21 -0.69
C LEU A 102 16.61 -17.01 0.61
N ARG A 103 16.91 -15.96 1.38
CA ARG A 103 16.27 -15.67 2.69
C ARG A 103 15.92 -14.20 2.83
N PRO A 104 14.97 -13.69 2.02
CA PRO A 104 14.50 -12.31 2.14
C PRO A 104 13.81 -12.08 3.48
N SER A 105 13.95 -10.88 4.04
CA SER A 105 13.04 -10.43 5.09
C SER A 105 11.61 -10.31 4.54
N LEU A 106 10.62 -10.47 5.42
CA LEU A 106 9.21 -10.32 5.03
C LEU A 106 8.93 -8.94 4.43
N THR A 107 9.58 -7.90 4.96
CA THR A 107 9.53 -6.53 4.42
C THR A 107 10.07 -6.46 3.01
N TRP A 108 11.24 -7.04 2.73
CA TRP A 108 11.80 -7.02 1.38
C TRP A 108 10.91 -7.77 0.39
N ARG A 109 10.40 -8.94 0.77
CA ARG A 109 9.44 -9.68 -0.05
C ARG A 109 8.19 -8.85 -0.35
N SER A 110 7.71 -8.09 0.63
CA SER A 110 6.52 -7.24 0.48
C SER A 110 6.76 -6.06 -0.46
N ILE A 111 7.93 -5.39 -0.34
CA ILE A 111 8.33 -4.29 -1.22
C ILE A 111 8.55 -4.78 -2.65
N VAL A 112 9.24 -5.91 -2.83
CA VAL A 112 9.44 -6.53 -4.15
C VAL A 112 8.10 -6.90 -4.79
N GLY A 113 7.17 -7.46 -4.01
CA GLY A 113 5.83 -7.79 -4.48
C GLY A 113 4.91 -6.59 -4.75
N ALA A 114 5.37 -5.35 -4.49
CA ALA A 114 4.69 -4.12 -4.86
C ALA A 114 5.40 -3.38 -6.03
N ARG A 115 6.45 -3.97 -6.63
CA ARG A 115 7.18 -3.37 -7.74
C ARG A 115 6.33 -3.16 -8.99
N GLU A 116 5.45 -4.10 -9.31
CA GLU A 116 4.57 -4.00 -10.49
C GLU A 116 3.67 -2.75 -10.39
N LEU A 117 3.07 -2.53 -9.22
CA LEU A 117 2.26 -1.34 -8.95
C LEU A 117 3.09 -0.05 -9.02
N LEU A 118 4.33 -0.11 -8.52
CA LEU A 118 5.25 1.02 -8.57
C LEU A 118 5.70 1.34 -10.00
N GLU A 119 5.91 0.33 -10.83
CA GLU A 119 6.30 0.48 -12.22
C GLU A 119 5.16 1.08 -13.04
N GLU A 120 3.92 0.65 -12.79
CA GLU A 120 2.73 1.26 -13.39
C GLU A 120 2.61 2.75 -13.01
N GLY A 121 2.78 3.08 -11.72
CA GLY A 121 2.78 4.47 -11.26
C GLY A 121 3.93 5.30 -11.81
N TRP A 122 5.12 4.71 -11.94
CA TRP A 122 6.29 5.37 -12.54
C TRP A 122 6.06 5.71 -14.02
N ARG A 123 5.51 4.78 -14.80
CA ARG A 123 5.19 5.02 -16.23
C ARG A 123 4.16 6.15 -16.38
N TRP A 124 3.16 6.17 -15.52
CA TRP A 124 2.14 7.23 -15.51
C TRP A 124 2.74 8.62 -15.26
N GLU A 125 3.70 8.76 -14.33
CA GLU A 125 4.40 10.04 -14.11
C GLU A 125 5.19 10.49 -15.35
N GLN A 126 5.83 9.56 -16.06
CA GLN A 126 6.57 9.88 -17.28
C GLN A 126 5.65 10.36 -18.42
N ASP A 127 4.50 9.72 -18.58
CA ASP A 127 3.53 10.06 -19.62
C ASP A 127 2.82 11.40 -19.35
N GLU A 128 2.47 11.71 -18.10
CA GLU A 128 1.91 13.03 -17.74
C GLU A 128 2.98 14.13 -17.80
N GLY A 129 4.21 13.85 -17.35
CA GLY A 129 5.34 14.78 -17.43
C GLY A 129 5.75 15.11 -18.87
N GLY A 130 5.42 14.25 -19.84
CA GLY A 130 5.61 14.49 -21.27
C GLY A 130 4.50 15.32 -21.94
N ARG A 131 3.32 15.45 -21.32
CA ARG A 131 2.18 16.20 -21.87
C ARG A 131 2.12 17.66 -21.40
N GLY A 132 3.02 18.06 -20.50
CA GLY A 132 3.11 19.38 -19.90
C GLY A 132 4.44 20.10 -20.14
N ARG A 133 5.04 19.96 -21.34
CA ARG A 133 6.14 20.81 -21.82
C ARG A 133 5.86 21.35 -23.20
#